data_AF-A0A3D0WCN8-F1
#
_entry.id   AF-A0A3D0WCN8-F1
#
_cell.length_a   1.000
_cell.length_b   1.000
_cell.length_c   1.000
_cell.angle_alpha   90.00
_cell.angle_beta   90.00
_cell.angle_gamma   90.00
#
_symmetry.space_group_name_H-M   'P 1'
#
loop_
_entity.id
_entity.type
_entity.pdbx_description
1 polymer ?
#
loop_
_entity_poly.entity_id
_entity_poly.type
_entity_poly.pdbx_seq_one_letter_code
_entity_poly.pdbx_strand_id
1 'polypeptide(L)'
;MSRIAALRDGHFWARLGTRFLPFADAATPELPLGRLLRLSLFQISVGMAAVLLTGTLNRVMIVELGMSASFVAIMVSLPLVFAPLRALIGFRSDTHRSVLGWRRVPYIWFGTLLQFGGLALLPFAILVMTGAGQGSAAVGHLGAAAAFLLVGAG
;
A
#
# COMPACT_ATOMS: atom_id res chain seq x y z
N MET A 1 -32.28 42.18 4.34
CA MET A 1 -32.28 40.89 5.07
C MET A 1 -32.64 39.68 4.19
N SER A 2 -32.30 39.66 2.88
CA SER A 2 -32.70 38.56 1.97
C SER A 2 -31.55 37.75 1.34
N ARG A 3 -30.28 38.12 1.57
CA ARG A 3 -29.12 37.41 0.99
C ARG A 3 -28.59 36.24 1.83
N ILE A 4 -29.01 36.10 3.08
CA ILE A 4 -28.46 35.10 4.00
C ILE A 4 -29.20 33.76 3.92
N ALA A 5 -30.45 33.74 3.42
CA ALA A 5 -31.24 32.51 3.31
C ALA A 5 -30.79 31.57 2.17
N ALA A 6 -30.17 32.10 1.11
CA ALA A 6 -29.75 31.32 -0.06
C ALA A 6 -28.52 30.42 0.18
N LEU A 7 -27.82 30.60 1.31
CA LEU A 7 -26.69 29.74 1.70
C LEU A 7 -27.14 28.43 2.36
N ARG A 8 -28.45 28.26 2.57
CA ARG A 8 -29.05 27.07 3.20
C ARG A 8 -29.52 26.02 2.19
N ASP A 9 -29.37 26.28 0.90
CA ASP A 9 -29.76 25.37 -0.17
C ASP A 9 -28.52 24.60 -0.68
N GLY A 10 -28.54 23.27 -0.54
CA GLY A 10 -27.49 22.37 -1.02
C GLY A 10 -27.17 22.50 -2.53
N HIS A 11 -28.03 23.18 -3.29
CA HIS A 11 -27.85 23.50 -4.70
C HIS A 11 -26.69 24.47 -4.98
N PHE A 12 -26.33 25.36 -4.04
CA PHE A 12 -25.14 26.21 -4.18
C PHE A 12 -23.85 25.37 -4.10
N TRP A 13 -23.78 24.46 -3.12
CA TRP A 13 -22.67 23.52 -2.96
C TRP A 13 -22.57 22.51 -4.11
N ALA A 14 -23.70 22.05 -4.66
CA ALA A 14 -23.72 21.16 -5.82
C ALA A 14 -23.20 21.85 -7.11
N ARG A 15 -23.51 23.14 -7.31
CA ARG A 15 -23.04 23.94 -8.46
C ARG A 15 -21.58 24.38 -8.33
N LEU A 16 -21.09 24.64 -7.11
CA LEU A 16 -19.66 24.85 -6.85
C LEU A 16 -18.88 23.54 -6.95
N GLY A 17 -19.51 22.43 -6.55
CA GLY A 17 -18.95 21.09 -6.53
C GLY A 17 -18.55 20.57 -7.90
N THR A 18 -19.38 20.67 -8.93
CA THR A 18 -19.01 20.11 -10.26
C THR A 18 -17.89 20.87 -10.97
N ARG A 19 -17.67 22.16 -10.66
CA ARG A 19 -16.60 22.98 -11.25
C ARG A 19 -15.25 22.82 -10.56
N PHE A 20 -15.21 22.50 -9.26
CA PHE A 20 -13.99 22.35 -8.45
C PHE A 20 -13.73 20.90 -7.98
N LEU A 21 -14.74 20.03 -8.05
CA LEU A 21 -14.70 18.60 -7.76
C LEU A 21 -15.38 17.86 -8.94
N PRO A 22 -14.74 17.75 -10.12
CA PRO A 22 -15.30 16.98 -11.25
C PRO A 22 -15.54 15.50 -10.89
N PHE A 23 -14.89 15.01 -9.84
CA PHE A 23 -15.08 13.70 -9.22
C PHE A 23 -16.36 13.57 -8.38
N ALA A 24 -17.03 14.67 -8.02
CA ALA A 24 -18.34 14.64 -7.36
C ALA A 24 -19.41 14.01 -8.28
N ASP A 25 -19.21 14.08 -9.59
CA ASP A 25 -20.03 13.45 -10.62
C ASP A 25 -19.66 11.96 -10.84
N ALA A 26 -18.59 11.46 -10.21
CA ALA A 26 -18.19 10.05 -10.29
C ALA A 26 -18.94 9.15 -9.28
N ALA A 27 -19.71 9.74 -8.38
CA ALA A 27 -20.42 9.03 -7.33
C ALA A 27 -21.74 8.45 -7.85
N THR A 28 -21.92 7.14 -7.74
CA THR A 28 -23.17 6.45 -8.09
C THR A 28 -23.84 5.88 -6.83
N PRO A 29 -25.13 5.48 -6.88
CA PRO A 29 -25.79 4.80 -5.75
C PRO A 29 -25.02 3.56 -5.26
N GLU A 30 -24.32 2.88 -6.18
CA GLU A 30 -23.53 1.68 -5.91
C GLU A 30 -22.10 1.99 -5.42
N LEU A 31 -21.53 3.14 -5.81
CA LEU A 31 -20.19 3.61 -5.46
C LEU A 31 -20.26 5.04 -4.89
N PRO A 32 -20.73 5.21 -3.64
CA PRO A 32 -20.76 6.51 -3.00
C PRO A 32 -19.34 7.02 -2.71
N LEU A 33 -19.17 8.35 -2.62
CA LEU A 33 -17.86 9.01 -2.39
C LEU A 33 -17.09 8.42 -1.20
N GLY A 34 -17.75 8.07 -0.09
CA GLY A 34 -17.09 7.47 1.07
C GLY A 34 -16.45 6.10 0.76
N ARG A 35 -17.06 5.31 -0.13
CA ARG A 35 -16.50 4.03 -0.59
C ARG A 35 -15.30 4.28 -1.50
N LEU A 36 -15.40 5.24 -2.42
CA LEU A 36 -14.29 5.65 -3.29
C LEU A 36 -13.10 6.14 -2.46
N LEU A 37 -13.33 7.02 -1.47
CA LEU A 37 -12.27 7.50 -0.59
C LEU A 37 -11.55 6.36 0.14
N ARG A 38 -12.29 5.40 0.70
CA ARG A 38 -11.69 4.23 1.37
C ARG A 38 -10.85 3.38 0.40
N LEU A 39 -11.34 3.14 -0.81
CA LEU A 39 -10.59 2.40 -1.84
C LEU A 39 -9.33 3.17 -2.25
N SER A 40 -9.43 4.49 -2.42
CA SER A 40 -8.29 5.34 -2.76
C SER A 40 -7.24 5.39 -1.65
N LEU A 41 -7.63 5.46 -0.38
CA LEU A 41 -6.69 5.44 0.75
C LEU A 41 -5.87 4.15 0.80
N PHE A 42 -6.49 3.01 0.48
CA PHE A 42 -5.77 1.75 0.33
C PHE A 42 -4.75 1.83 -0.81
N GLN A 43 -5.15 2.34 -1.98
CA GLN A 43 -4.25 2.49 -3.12
C GLN A 43 -3.11 3.49 -2.86
N ILE A 44 -3.37 4.57 -2.13
CA ILE A 44 -2.35 5.54 -1.72
C ILE A 44 -1.30 4.84 -0.85
N SER A 45 -1.71 4.05 0.14
CA SER A 45 -0.79 3.32 1.02
C SER A 45 0.09 2.33 0.24
N VAL A 46 -0.50 1.54 -0.66
CA VAL A 46 0.24 0.62 -1.53
C VAL A 46 1.20 1.37 -2.44
N GLY A 47 0.76 2.48 -3.04
CA GLY A 47 1.60 3.33 -3.89
C GLY A 47 2.78 3.93 -3.15
N MET A 48 2.57 4.43 -1.93
CA MET A 48 3.64 4.96 -1.07
C MET A 48 4.70 3.90 -0.76
N ALA A 49 4.27 2.69 -0.38
CA ALA A 49 5.20 1.59 -0.12
C ALA A 49 5.97 1.18 -1.38
N ALA A 50 5.31 1.12 -2.54
CA ALA A 50 5.97 0.83 -3.80
C ALA A 50 7.06 1.85 -4.13
N VAL A 51 6.77 3.16 -4.03
CA VAL A 51 7.75 4.22 -4.28
C VAL A 51 8.92 4.16 -3.30
N LEU A 52 8.66 3.87 -2.02
CA LEU A 52 9.72 3.70 -1.03
C LEU A 52 10.66 2.56 -1.38
N LEU A 53 10.13 1.40 -1.80
CA LEU A 53 10.94 0.23 -2.15
C LEU A 53 11.70 0.43 -3.47
N THR A 54 11.01 0.85 -4.53
CA THR A 54 11.57 0.87 -5.89
C THR A 54 12.39 2.13 -6.18
N GLY A 55 12.06 3.24 -5.51
CA GLY A 55 12.73 4.53 -5.67
C GLY A 55 13.75 4.76 -4.57
N THR A 56 13.26 5.05 -3.35
CA THR A 56 14.11 5.50 -2.24
C THR A 56 15.11 4.44 -1.81
N LEU A 57 14.63 3.24 -1.45
CA LEU A 57 15.49 2.19 -0.92
C LEU A 57 16.38 1.59 -1.99
N ASN A 58 15.88 1.36 -3.21
CA ASN A 58 16.70 0.90 -4.32
C ASN A 58 17.91 1.83 -4.55
N ARG A 59 17.68 3.16 -4.54
CA ARG A 59 18.77 4.14 -4.65
C ARG A 59 19.71 4.09 -3.45
N VAL A 60 19.17 4.14 -2.22
CA VAL A 60 19.96 4.13 -0.98
C VAL A 60 20.85 2.90 -0.87
N MET A 61 20.30 1.72 -1.20
CA MET A 61 21.02 0.46 -1.13
C MET A 61 22.17 0.41 -2.15
N ILE A 62 21.97 0.90 -3.37
CA ILE A 62 23.00 0.86 -4.42
C ILE A 62 24.04 1.96 -4.21
N VAL A 63 23.61 3.21 -4.05
CA VAL A 63 24.49 4.37 -4.11
C VAL A 63 25.11 4.69 -2.75
N GLU A 64 24.33 4.69 -1.68
CA GLU A 64 24.82 5.06 -0.33
C GLU A 64 25.41 3.87 0.42
N LEU A 65 24.83 2.68 0.29
CA LEU A 65 25.31 1.47 0.97
C LEU A 65 26.29 0.66 0.11
N GLY A 66 26.51 1.06 -1.15
CA GLY A 66 27.45 0.41 -2.06
C GLY A 66 27.08 -1.03 -2.43
N MET A 67 25.81 -1.43 -2.30
CA MET A 67 25.38 -2.78 -2.63
C MET A 67 25.38 -3.00 -4.14
N SER A 68 25.67 -4.24 -4.55
CA SER A 68 25.57 -4.63 -5.96
C SER A 68 24.15 -4.46 -6.48
N ALA A 69 24.00 -3.74 -7.60
CA ALA A 69 22.70 -3.53 -8.25
C ALA A 69 22.00 -4.85 -8.59
N SER A 70 22.75 -5.91 -8.93
CA SER A 70 22.18 -7.23 -9.22
C SER A 70 21.46 -7.82 -8.00
N PHE A 71 22.03 -7.64 -6.81
CA PHE A 71 21.44 -8.15 -5.57
C PHE A 71 20.16 -7.37 -5.21
N VAL A 72 20.22 -6.03 -5.27
CA VAL A 72 19.06 -5.19 -5.00
C VAL A 72 17.95 -5.45 -6.01
N ALA A 73 18.28 -5.65 -7.29
CA ALA A 73 17.30 -5.98 -8.34
C ALA A 73 16.55 -7.30 -8.05
N ILE A 74 17.24 -8.33 -7.54
CA ILE A 74 16.60 -9.58 -7.13
C ILE A 74 15.57 -9.30 -6.02
N MET A 75 15.93 -8.52 -5.00
CA MET A 75 15.01 -8.19 -3.90
C MET A 75 13.80 -7.37 -4.36
N VAL A 76 14.04 -6.34 -5.19
CA VAL A 76 12.97 -5.48 -5.75
C VAL A 76 12.04 -6.28 -6.67
N SER A 77 12.53 -7.34 -7.31
CA SER A 77 11.70 -8.21 -8.15
C SER A 77 10.74 -9.11 -7.35
N LEU A 78 11.02 -9.39 -6.07
CA LEU A 78 10.20 -10.29 -5.25
C LEU A 78 8.71 -9.87 -5.18
N PRO A 79 8.37 -8.60 -4.86
CA PRO A 79 7.00 -8.10 -4.96
C PRO A 79 6.34 -8.30 -6.32
N LEU A 80 7.10 -8.10 -7.41
CA LEU A 80 6.56 -8.25 -8.77
C LEU A 80 6.26 -9.70 -9.11
N VAL A 81 7.16 -10.61 -8.73
CA VAL A 81 6.95 -12.05 -8.92
C VAL A 81 5.75 -12.54 -8.10
N PHE A 82 5.52 -11.96 -6.93
CA PHE A 82 4.35 -12.28 -6.10
C PHE A 82 3.04 -11.64 -6.60
N ALA A 83 3.10 -10.64 -7.49
CA ALA A 83 1.93 -9.89 -7.93
C ALA A 83 0.78 -10.74 -8.51
N PRO A 84 1.01 -11.78 -9.33
CA PRO A 84 -0.06 -12.64 -9.84
C PRO A 84 -0.81 -13.39 -8.74
N LEU A 85 -0.12 -13.77 -7.65
CA LEU A 85 -0.73 -14.46 -6.51
C LEU A 85 -1.76 -13.57 -5.80
N ARG A 86 -1.58 -12.24 -5.83
CA ARG A 86 -2.57 -11.30 -5.27
C ARG A 86 -3.93 -11.41 -5.95
N ALA A 87 -3.96 -11.64 -7.27
CA ALA A 87 -5.20 -11.84 -8.01
C ALA A 87 -5.91 -13.14 -7.55
N LEU A 88 -5.14 -14.21 -7.35
CA LEU A 88 -5.67 -15.48 -6.81
C LEU A 88 -6.19 -15.33 -5.38
N ILE A 89 -5.46 -14.62 -4.51
CA ILE A 89 -5.88 -14.33 -3.14
C ILE A 89 -7.16 -13.49 -3.15
N GLY A 90 -7.27 -12.50 -4.05
CA GLY A 90 -8.49 -11.72 -4.26
C GLY A 90 -9.69 -12.59 -4.63
N PHE A 91 -9.54 -13.49 -5.61
CA PHE A 91 -10.59 -14.43 -6.00
C PHE A 91 -11.00 -15.36 -4.85
N ARG A 92 -10.02 -15.85 -4.08
CA ARG A 92 -10.26 -16.67 -2.88
C ARG A 92 -11.02 -15.89 -1.82
N SER A 93 -10.68 -14.61 -1.60
CA SER A 93 -11.36 -13.74 -0.64
C SER A 93 -12.83 -13.50 -1.00
N ASP A 94 -13.15 -13.49 -2.30
CA ASP A 94 -14.49 -13.22 -2.81
C ASP A 94 -15.41 -14.44 -2.75
N THR A 95 -14.85 -15.63 -2.92
CA THR A 95 -15.58 -16.90 -2.94
C THR A 95 -15.69 -17.53 -1.54
N HIS A 96 -14.90 -17.06 -0.57
CA HIS A 96 -14.86 -17.61 0.79
C HIS A 96 -16.22 -17.53 1.49
N ARG A 97 -16.73 -18.68 1.97
CA ARG A 97 -17.92 -18.73 2.85
C ARG A 97 -17.49 -18.41 4.27
N SER A 98 -17.76 -17.17 4.71
CA SER A 98 -17.51 -16.75 6.08
C SER A 98 -18.73 -17.07 6.95
N VAL A 99 -18.52 -17.87 8.00
CA VAL A 99 -19.56 -18.23 8.98
C VAL A 99 -20.00 -17.03 9.82
N LEU A 100 -19.12 -16.01 9.95
CA LEU A 100 -19.33 -14.79 10.72
C LEU A 100 -19.68 -13.56 9.85
N GLY A 101 -19.88 -13.74 8.54
CA GLY A 101 -20.11 -12.65 7.58
C GLY A 101 -18.85 -11.85 7.18
N TRP A 102 -17.70 -12.10 7.81
CA TRP A 102 -16.42 -11.46 7.50
C TRP A 102 -15.71 -12.11 6.31
N ARG A 103 -16.17 -11.80 5.10
CA ARG A 103 -15.64 -12.42 3.88
C ARG A 103 -14.26 -11.87 3.49
N ARG A 104 -14.08 -10.55 3.43
CA ARG A 104 -12.84 -9.89 2.93
C ARG A 104 -11.95 -9.29 4.03
N VAL A 105 -12.50 -9.03 5.21
CA VAL A 105 -11.81 -8.32 6.31
C VAL A 105 -10.54 -9.05 6.76
N PRO A 106 -10.53 -10.38 6.99
CA PRO A 106 -9.31 -11.06 7.44
C PRO A 106 -8.18 -10.97 6.42
N TYR A 107 -8.49 -11.12 5.13
CA TYR A 107 -7.48 -11.04 4.06
C TYR A 107 -6.84 -9.66 3.98
N ILE A 108 -7.65 -8.59 4.05
CA ILE A 108 -7.14 -7.21 4.06
C ILE A 108 -6.31 -6.97 5.32
N TRP A 109 -6.77 -7.43 6.48
CA TRP A 109 -6.07 -7.25 7.75
C TRP A 109 -4.70 -7.93 7.74
N PHE A 110 -4.62 -9.20 7.34
CA PHE A 110 -3.34 -9.91 7.22
C PHE A 110 -2.44 -9.29 6.16
N GLY A 111 -2.98 -8.85 5.02
CA GLY A 111 -2.20 -8.12 4.01
C GLY A 111 -1.57 -6.86 4.62
N THR A 112 -2.37 -6.02 5.27
CA THR A 112 -1.86 -4.80 5.93
C THR A 112 -0.85 -5.09 7.05
N LEU A 113 -1.01 -6.18 7.79
CA LEU A 113 -0.04 -6.60 8.82
C LEU A 113 1.27 -7.09 8.20
N LEU A 114 1.22 -7.83 7.08
CA LEU A 114 2.41 -8.26 6.35
C LEU A 114 3.14 -7.03 5.79
N GLN A 115 2.41 -6.09 5.20
CA GLN A 115 2.99 -4.87 4.65
C GLN A 115 3.66 -4.02 5.75
N PHE A 116 2.95 -3.81 6.86
CA PHE A 116 3.48 -3.09 8.01
C PHE A 116 4.69 -3.83 8.63
N GLY A 117 4.60 -5.14 8.82
CA GLY A 117 5.66 -5.96 9.37
C GLY A 117 6.92 -5.95 8.50
N GLY A 118 6.76 -6.03 7.18
CA GLY A 118 7.86 -5.88 6.23
C GLY A 118 8.52 -4.52 6.35
N LEU A 119 7.74 -3.43 6.35
CA LEU A 119 8.27 -2.06 6.50
C LEU A 119 8.97 -1.85 7.84
N ALA A 120 8.43 -2.41 8.92
CA ALA A 120 9.03 -2.35 10.25
C ALA A 120 10.34 -3.15 10.33
N LEU A 121 10.45 -4.26 9.60
CA LEU A 121 11.64 -5.12 9.58
C LEU A 121 12.79 -4.52 8.74
N LEU A 122 12.47 -3.82 7.65
CA LEU A 122 13.45 -3.25 6.71
C LEU A 122 14.62 -2.50 7.35
N PRO A 123 14.43 -1.50 8.24
CA PRO A 123 15.56 -0.74 8.79
C PRO A 123 16.51 -1.63 9.59
N PHE A 124 15.99 -2.59 10.34
CA PHE A 124 16.82 -3.53 11.10
C PHE A 124 17.56 -4.50 10.18
N ALA A 125 16.89 -4.99 9.14
CA ALA A 125 17.51 -5.88 8.17
C ALA A 125 18.68 -5.18 7.43
N ILE A 126 18.48 -3.92 7.03
CA ILE A 126 19.52 -3.09 6.42
C ILE A 126 20.68 -2.86 7.40
N LEU A 127 20.38 -2.53 8.65
CA LEU A 127 21.40 -2.31 9.69
C LEU A 127 22.29 -3.54 9.91
N VAL A 128 21.70 -4.74 10.00
CA VAL A 128 22.44 -6.00 10.18
C VAL A 128 23.21 -6.38 8.90
N MET A 129 22.62 -6.14 7.73
CA MET A 129 23.23 -6.40 6.43
C MET A 129 24.50 -5.56 6.20
N THR A 130 24.50 -4.30 6.63
CA THR A 130 25.65 -3.39 6.49
C THR A 130 26.71 -3.59 7.57
N GLY A 131 26.51 -4.52 8.49
CA GLY A 131 27.44 -4.82 9.60
C GLY A 131 27.38 -3.82 10.76
N ALA A 132 26.44 -2.87 10.73
CA ALA A 132 26.21 -1.93 11.83
C ALA A 132 25.32 -2.48 12.95
N GLY A 133 24.67 -3.62 12.72
CA GLY A 133 23.80 -4.31 13.68
C GLY A 133 24.45 -5.51 14.37
N GLN A 134 23.71 -6.13 15.28
CA GLN A 134 24.13 -7.38 15.91
C GLN A 134 23.67 -8.58 15.08
N GLY A 135 24.62 -9.37 14.57
CA GLY A 135 24.35 -10.58 13.79
C GLY A 135 25.25 -10.70 12.56
N SER A 136 25.15 -11.84 11.86
CA SER A 136 25.89 -12.01 10.60
C SER A 136 25.24 -11.23 9.47
N ALA A 137 26.05 -10.70 8.55
CA ALA A 137 25.55 -10.02 7.36
C ALA A 137 24.60 -10.90 6.55
N ALA A 138 24.83 -12.22 6.49
CA ALA A 138 23.95 -13.16 5.80
C ALA A 138 22.50 -13.15 6.34
N VAL A 139 22.33 -13.04 7.66
CA VAL A 139 21.00 -12.91 8.29
C VAL A 139 20.35 -11.58 7.90
N GLY A 140 21.13 -10.50 7.79
CA GLY A 140 20.65 -9.21 7.29
C GLY A 140 20.15 -9.27 5.85
N HIS A 141 20.89 -9.92 4.95
CA HIS A 141 20.49 -10.12 3.55
C HIS A 141 19.18 -10.92 3.44
N LEU A 142 19.06 -12.01 4.21
CA LEU A 142 17.83 -12.82 4.26
C LEU A 142 16.66 -12.05 4.86
N GLY A 143 16.89 -11.32 5.96
CA GLY A 143 15.89 -10.47 6.60
C GLY A 143 15.40 -9.38 5.67
N ALA A 144 16.29 -8.79 4.86
CA ALA A 144 15.94 -7.75 3.93
C ALA A 144 15.13 -8.32 2.75
N ALA A 145 15.51 -9.49 2.24
CA ALA A 145 14.75 -10.17 1.19
C ALA A 145 13.34 -10.56 1.68
N ALA A 146 13.26 -11.09 2.91
CA ALA A 146 11.99 -11.39 3.56
C ALA A 146 11.14 -10.12 3.76
N ALA A 147 11.75 -9.01 4.20
CA ALA A 147 11.06 -7.75 4.38
C ALA A 147 10.48 -7.22 3.05
N PHE A 148 11.26 -7.22 1.95
CA PHE A 148 10.77 -6.86 0.62
C PHE A 148 9.60 -7.76 0.17
N LEU A 149 9.71 -9.07 0.40
CA LEU A 149 8.63 -10.01 0.08
C LEU A 149 7.37 -9.74 0.91
N LEU A 150 7.51 -9.49 2.20
CA LEU A 150 6.39 -9.19 3.11
C LEU A 150 5.67 -7.89 2.70
N VAL A 151 6.43 -6.84 2.35
CA VAL A 151 5.85 -5.58 1.85
C VAL A 151 5.15 -5.78 0.50
N GLY A 152 5.68 -6.63 -0.37
CA GLY A 152 5.06 -6.91 -1.67
C GLY A 152 3.86 -7.86 -1.62
N ALA A 153 3.83 -8.77 -0.64
CA ALA A 153 2.77 -9.74 -0.44
C ALA A 153 1.56 -9.17 0.30
N GLY A 154 1.79 -8.15 1.15
CA GLY A 154 0.75 -7.41 1.87
C GLY A 154 -0.03 -6.46 0.97
#